data_AF-A0A259SWN5-F1
#
_entry.id   AF-A0A259SWN5-F1
#
_cell.length_a   1.000
_cell.length_b   1.000
_cell.length_c   1.000
_cell.angle_alpha   90.00
_cell.angle_beta   90.00
_cell.angle_gamma   90.00
#
_symmetry.space_group_name_H-M   'P 1'
#
loop_
_entity.id
_entity.type
_entity.pdbx_description
1 polymer ?
#
loop_
_entity_poly.entity_id
_entity_poly.type
_entity_poly.pdbx_seq_one_letter_code
_entity_poly.pdbx_strand_id
1 'polypeptide(L)'
;MTECSQRSRRPGGPPIGPLAIVTFALTIAGVVTLLAGTGSAPAPFAPAADIAAWYAAHALPIRVAATLQLGAAVPLGILAASVYARQLRLGVRVPGPVIGLYGGIAASLLLLVSALVTWSIASGSDPVDPGTTAALGRLAFGLGGVGYAVGMGLLIAGIAVPAYILRLIPRWLAL
;
A
#
# COMPACT_ATOMS: atom_id res chain seq x y z
N MET A 1 26.59 -15.79 -45.96
CA MET A 1 25.46 -15.99 -45.03
C MET A 1 25.96 -15.72 -43.62
N THR A 2 25.82 -14.48 -43.16
CA THR A 2 26.26 -14.02 -41.83
C THR A 2 25.02 -13.94 -40.96
N GLU A 3 24.81 -14.96 -40.12
CA GLU A 3 23.75 -14.91 -39.11
C GLU A 3 24.14 -13.92 -38.02
N CYS A 4 23.52 -12.74 -38.04
CA CYS A 4 23.51 -11.85 -36.88
C CYS A 4 22.76 -12.57 -35.76
N SER A 5 23.51 -13.04 -34.76
CA SER A 5 23.01 -13.53 -33.48
C SER A 5 22.01 -12.52 -32.90
N GLN A 6 20.72 -12.79 -33.06
CA GLN A 6 19.70 -12.11 -32.28
C GLN A 6 19.89 -12.54 -30.83
N ARG A 7 20.62 -11.73 -30.04
CA ARG A 7 20.50 -11.78 -28.58
C ARG A 7 19.03 -11.58 -28.26
N SER A 8 18.32 -12.67 -27.96
CA SER A 8 16.98 -12.63 -27.41
C SER A 8 17.08 -11.71 -26.18
N ARG A 9 16.57 -10.48 -26.29
CA ARG A 9 16.27 -9.66 -25.12
C ARG A 9 15.20 -10.43 -24.40
N ARG A 10 15.58 -11.30 -23.46
CA ARG A 10 14.63 -11.96 -22.57
C ARG A 10 13.76 -10.83 -22.02
N PRO A 11 12.44 -10.83 -22.24
CA PRO A 11 11.57 -9.81 -21.71
C PRO A 11 11.76 -9.79 -20.20
N GLY A 12 12.54 -8.83 -19.71
CA GLY A 12 12.64 -8.56 -18.29
C GLY A 12 11.24 -8.12 -17.88
N GLY A 13 10.65 -8.79 -16.89
CA GLY A 13 9.40 -8.33 -16.31
C GLY A 13 9.49 -6.84 -15.91
N PRO A 14 8.34 -6.19 -15.64
CA PRO A 14 8.29 -4.77 -15.33
C PRO A 14 9.40 -4.34 -14.35
N PRO A 15 10.06 -3.20 -14.58
CA PRO A 15 11.16 -2.78 -13.72
C PRO A 15 10.61 -2.56 -12.31
N ILE A 16 11.03 -3.42 -11.38
CA ILE A 16 10.52 -3.47 -9.99
C ILE A 16 10.88 -2.19 -9.22
N GLY A 17 12.05 -1.61 -9.52
CA GLY A 17 12.54 -0.39 -8.87
C GLY A 17 11.59 0.80 -9.05
N PRO A 18 11.26 1.21 -10.29
CA PRO A 18 10.29 2.26 -10.55
C PRO A 18 8.93 2.04 -9.88
N LEU A 19 8.38 0.82 -9.89
CA LEU A 19 7.10 0.53 -9.24
C LEU A 19 7.16 0.71 -7.71
N ALA A 20 8.25 0.26 -7.08
CA ALA A 20 8.47 0.46 -5.65
C ALA A 20 8.61 1.95 -5.32
N ILE A 21 9.36 2.70 -6.14
CA ILE A 21 9.53 4.15 -5.96
C ILE A 21 8.19 4.87 -6.09
N VAL A 22 7.40 4.58 -7.12
CA VAL A 22 6.09 5.22 -7.34
C VAL A 22 5.14 4.92 -6.20
N THR A 23 5.04 3.65 -5.78
CA THR A 23 4.19 3.24 -4.65
C THR A 23 4.58 3.96 -3.37
N PHE A 24 5.88 3.99 -3.07
CA PHE A 24 6.40 4.65 -1.88
C PHE A 24 6.19 6.17 -1.94
N ALA A 25 6.53 6.81 -3.06
CA ALA A 25 6.38 8.25 -3.25
C ALA A 25 4.92 8.69 -3.13
N LEU A 26 3.96 7.94 -3.72
CA LEU A 26 2.54 8.24 -3.59
C LEU A 26 2.03 8.07 -2.15
N THR A 27 2.49 7.02 -1.46
CA THR A 27 2.12 6.78 -0.06
C THR A 27 2.64 7.90 0.84
N ILE A 28 3.91 8.28 0.69
CA ILE A 28 4.52 9.38 1.44
C ILE A 28 3.87 10.71 1.09
N ALA A 29 3.60 10.98 -0.19
CA ALA A 29 2.91 12.20 -0.61
C ALA A 29 1.53 12.32 0.05
N GLY A 30 0.74 11.23 0.07
CA GLY A 30 -0.56 11.22 0.74
C GLY A 30 -0.47 11.53 2.23
N VAL A 31 0.51 10.95 2.94
CA VAL A 31 0.75 11.23 4.37
C VAL A 31 1.18 12.68 4.60
N VAL A 32 2.12 13.18 3.79
CA VAL A 32 2.61 14.56 3.90
C VAL A 32 1.49 15.56 3.60
N THR A 33 0.67 15.34 2.58
CA THR A 33 -0.48 16.19 2.28
C THR A 33 -1.49 16.21 3.43
N LEU A 34 -1.75 15.05 4.04
CA LEU A 34 -2.65 14.98 5.19
C LEU A 34 -2.10 15.80 6.37
N LEU A 35 -0.85 15.57 6.75
CA LEU A 35 -0.22 16.24 7.88
C LEU A 35 -0.05 17.75 7.64
N ALA A 36 0.37 18.15 6.45
CA ALA A 36 0.50 19.56 6.08
C ALA A 36 -0.84 20.29 6.06
N GLY A 37 -1.91 19.60 5.64
CA GLY A 37 -3.24 20.18 5.53
C GLY A 37 -4.06 20.15 6.83
N THR A 38 -3.71 19.31 7.79
CA THR A 38 -4.50 19.11 9.03
C THR A 38 -3.73 19.41 10.31
N GLY A 39 -2.40 19.56 10.23
CA GLY A 39 -1.49 19.74 11.36
C GLY A 39 -1.28 18.48 12.21
N SER A 40 -2.31 17.64 12.36
CA SER A 40 -2.26 16.39 13.12
C SER A 40 -3.32 15.40 12.64
N ALA A 41 -3.01 14.11 12.76
CA ALA A 41 -4.01 13.06 12.57
C ALA A 41 -4.98 13.03 13.78
N PRO A 42 -6.28 12.82 13.56
CA PRO A 42 -7.24 12.75 14.64
C PRO A 42 -6.95 11.50 15.48
N ALA A 43 -7.11 11.59 16.80
CA ALA A 43 -6.92 10.41 17.64
C ALA A 43 -7.99 9.36 17.26
N PRO A 44 -7.61 8.11 16.91
CA PRO A 44 -8.55 7.12 16.37
C PRO A 44 -9.72 6.78 17.30
N PHE A 45 -9.51 6.98 18.61
CA PHE A 45 -10.46 6.66 19.67
C PHE A 45 -11.00 7.92 20.37
N ALA A 46 -10.87 9.10 19.75
CA ALA A 46 -11.48 10.33 20.24
C ALA A 46 -13.02 10.22 20.27
N PRO A 47 -13.68 11.12 21.04
CA PRO A 47 -15.13 11.31 20.98
C PRO A 47 -15.64 11.50 19.54
N ALA A 48 -16.83 10.98 19.26
CA ALA A 48 -17.38 10.98 17.91
C ALA A 48 -17.60 12.40 17.35
N ALA A 49 -17.97 13.34 18.23
CA ALA A 49 -18.14 14.75 17.88
C ALA A 49 -16.82 15.38 17.40
N ASP A 50 -15.71 15.10 18.08
CA ASP A 50 -14.39 15.64 17.74
C ASP A 50 -13.90 15.10 16.39
N ILE A 51 -14.11 13.81 16.16
CA ILE A 51 -13.78 13.16 14.88
C ILE A 51 -14.59 13.81 13.74
N ALA A 52 -15.91 13.93 13.91
CA ALA A 52 -16.77 14.53 12.89
C ALA A 52 -16.41 16.00 12.60
N ALA A 53 -16.15 16.79 13.64
CA ALA A 53 -15.70 18.17 13.52
C ALA A 53 -14.36 18.28 12.78
N TRP A 54 -13.42 17.38 13.07
CA TRP A 54 -12.12 17.35 12.40
C TRP A 54 -12.24 17.02 10.90
N TYR A 55 -13.07 16.03 10.53
CA TYR A 55 -13.33 15.68 9.13
C TYR A 55 -14.01 16.83 8.38
N ALA A 56 -14.95 17.53 9.01
CA ALA A 56 -15.63 18.68 8.43
C ALA A 56 -14.67 19.86 8.20
N ALA A 57 -13.77 20.13 9.15
CA ALA A 57 -12.81 21.22 9.07
C ALA A 57 -11.72 21.01 8.00
N HIS A 58 -11.40 19.75 7.66
CA HIS A 58 -10.26 19.41 6.81
C HIS A 58 -10.62 18.58 5.56
N ALA A 59 -11.84 18.71 5.05
CA ALA A 59 -12.34 17.88 3.95
C ALA A 59 -11.42 17.89 2.70
N LEU A 60 -10.87 19.04 2.32
CA LEU A 60 -10.00 19.17 1.14
C LEU A 60 -8.69 18.35 1.26
N PRO A 61 -7.82 18.59 2.27
CA PRO A 61 -6.59 17.82 2.40
C PRO A 61 -6.84 16.33 2.63
N ILE A 62 -7.93 15.96 3.29
CA ILE A 62 -8.33 14.55 3.45
C ILE A 62 -8.66 13.92 2.09
N ARG A 63 -9.42 14.60 1.23
CA ARG A 63 -9.75 14.11 -0.12
C ARG A 63 -8.48 13.90 -0.95
N VAL A 64 -7.56 14.87 -0.94
CA VAL A 64 -6.31 14.77 -1.73
C VAL A 64 -5.41 13.65 -1.19
N ALA A 65 -5.28 13.53 0.13
CA ALA A 65 -4.52 12.44 0.74
C ALA A 65 -5.14 11.07 0.39
N ALA A 66 -6.47 10.95 0.47
CA ALA A 66 -7.18 9.72 0.15
C ALA A 66 -7.05 9.34 -1.34
N THR A 67 -7.11 10.30 -2.27
CA THR A 67 -6.91 10.00 -3.71
C THR A 67 -5.48 9.57 -4.01
N LEU A 68 -4.47 10.15 -3.35
CA LEU A 68 -3.08 9.73 -3.47
C LEU A 68 -2.87 8.31 -2.94
N GLN A 69 -3.48 7.96 -1.80
CA GLN A 69 -3.43 6.61 -1.23
C GLN A 69 -4.17 5.59 -2.10
N LEU A 70 -5.31 5.98 -2.66
CA LEU A 70 -6.04 5.17 -3.65
C LEU A 70 -5.15 4.89 -4.88
N GLY A 71 -4.47 5.92 -5.37
CA GLY A 71 -3.49 5.82 -6.46
C GLY A 71 -2.28 4.94 -6.12
N ALA A 72 -1.86 4.89 -4.85
CA ALA A 72 -0.76 4.06 -4.38
C ALA A 72 -1.13 2.56 -4.27
N ALA A 73 -2.41 2.23 -4.06
CA ALA A 73 -2.86 0.85 -3.92
C ALA A 73 -2.65 0.01 -5.18
N VAL A 74 -2.90 0.59 -6.36
CA VAL A 74 -2.74 -0.09 -7.65
C VAL A 74 -1.29 -0.52 -7.92
N PRO A 75 -0.28 0.37 -7.90
CA PRO A 75 1.11 0.00 -8.14
C PRO A 75 1.65 -0.93 -7.04
N LEU A 76 1.11 -0.90 -5.82
CA LEU A 76 1.44 -1.85 -4.76
C LEU A 76 1.05 -3.30 -5.11
N GLY A 77 -0.16 -3.50 -5.66
CA GLY A 77 -0.59 -4.80 -6.15
C GLY A 77 0.27 -5.30 -7.32
N ILE A 78 0.62 -4.40 -8.25
CA ILE A 78 1.51 -4.72 -9.39
C ILE A 78 2.92 -5.06 -8.92
N LEU A 79 3.43 -4.35 -7.91
CA LEU A 79 4.73 -4.63 -7.29
C LEU A 79 4.74 -6.04 -6.69
N ALA A 80 3.71 -6.42 -5.93
CA ALA A 80 3.60 -7.75 -5.33
C ALA A 80 3.61 -8.86 -6.40
N ALA A 81 2.81 -8.71 -7.46
CA ALA A 81 2.78 -9.64 -8.60
C ALA A 81 4.14 -9.72 -9.33
N SER A 82 4.80 -8.58 -9.52
CA SER A 82 6.11 -8.50 -10.19
C SER A 82 7.22 -9.19 -9.40
N VAL A 83 7.21 -9.01 -8.08
CA VAL A 83 8.16 -9.66 -7.16
C VAL A 83 7.92 -11.17 -7.12
N TYR A 84 6.66 -11.61 -7.01
CA TYR A 84 6.29 -13.02 -7.09
C TYR A 84 6.80 -13.68 -8.38
N ALA A 85 6.52 -13.07 -9.53
CA ALA A 85 6.98 -13.57 -10.83
C ALA A 85 8.52 -13.61 -10.93
N ARG A 86 9.22 -12.65 -10.30
CA ARG A 86 10.69 -12.65 -10.25
C ARG A 86 11.23 -13.79 -9.37
N GLN A 87 10.63 -14.05 -8.21
CA GLN A 87 11.03 -15.17 -7.35
C GLN A 87 10.86 -16.51 -8.07
N LEU A 88 9.75 -16.73 -8.78
CA LEU A 88 9.57 -17.93 -9.60
C LEU A 88 10.64 -18.06 -10.69
N ARG A 89 10.99 -16.96 -11.37
CA ARG A 89 12.07 -16.95 -12.39
C ARG A 89 13.45 -17.24 -11.79
N LEU A 90 13.67 -16.94 -10.52
CA LEU A 90 14.91 -17.26 -9.80
C LEU A 90 14.93 -18.73 -9.30
N GLY A 91 13.91 -19.53 -9.62
CA GLY A 91 13.83 -20.94 -9.24
C GLY A 91 13.37 -21.17 -7.80
N VAL A 92 12.80 -20.14 -7.14
CA VAL A 92 12.28 -20.26 -5.78
C VAL A 92 11.03 -21.15 -5.79
N ARG A 93 11.16 -22.39 -5.30
CA ARG A 93 10.06 -23.39 -5.22
C ARG A 93 9.61 -23.66 -3.79
N VAL A 94 9.67 -22.65 -2.92
CA VAL A 94 9.16 -22.70 -1.54
C VAL A 94 7.81 -21.96 -1.46
N PRO A 95 7.02 -22.10 -0.38
CA PRO A 95 5.73 -21.42 -0.24
C PRO A 95 5.83 -19.89 -0.09
N GLY A 96 7.00 -19.38 0.31
CA GLY A 96 7.24 -17.97 0.65
C GLY A 96 6.75 -16.95 -0.39
N PRO A 97 7.04 -17.10 -1.71
CA PRO A 97 6.54 -16.19 -2.74
C PRO A 97 5.01 -16.09 -2.79
N VAL A 98 4.29 -17.21 -2.59
CA VAL A 98 2.82 -17.22 -2.61
C VAL A 98 2.26 -16.50 -1.38
N ILE A 99 2.87 -16.72 -0.22
CA ILE A 99 2.53 -16.02 1.03
C ILE A 99 2.75 -14.51 0.87
N GLY A 100 3.88 -14.11 0.26
CA GLY A 100 4.17 -12.71 -0.02
C GLY A 100 3.19 -12.09 -1.01
N LEU A 101 2.82 -12.81 -2.08
CA LEU A 101 1.81 -12.35 -3.04
C LEU A 101 0.45 -12.12 -2.38
N TYR A 102 -0.01 -13.08 -1.56
CA TYR A 102 -1.25 -12.95 -0.80
C TYR A 102 -1.22 -11.71 0.10
N GLY A 103 -0.12 -11.51 0.84
CA GLY A 103 0.11 -10.33 1.67
C GLY A 103 0.03 -9.02 0.90
N GLY A 104 0.72 -8.94 -0.23
CA GLY A 104 0.74 -7.74 -1.07
C GLY A 104 -0.63 -7.42 -1.70
N ILE A 105 -1.36 -8.44 -2.16
CA ILE A 105 -2.74 -8.26 -2.66
C ILE A 105 -3.66 -7.80 -1.53
N ALA A 106 -3.62 -8.46 -0.37
CA ALA A 106 -4.41 -8.08 0.80
C ALA A 106 -4.11 -6.63 1.23
N ALA A 107 -2.83 -6.25 1.31
CA ALA A 107 -2.43 -4.88 1.63
C ALA A 107 -2.98 -3.87 0.61
N SER A 108 -2.87 -4.16 -0.70
CA SER A 108 -3.39 -3.27 -1.74
C SER A 108 -4.89 -3.06 -1.64
N LEU A 109 -5.66 -4.13 -1.39
CA LEU A 109 -7.11 -4.06 -1.27
C LEU A 109 -7.53 -3.35 0.01
N LEU A 110 -6.88 -3.63 1.15
CA LEU A 110 -7.19 -2.99 2.41
C LEU A 110 -6.88 -1.48 2.37
N LEU A 111 -5.77 -1.10 1.74
CA LEU A 111 -5.44 0.31 1.49
C LEU A 111 -6.46 0.97 0.57
N LEU A 112 -6.86 0.30 -0.52
CA LEU A 112 -7.87 0.80 -1.45
C LEU A 112 -9.22 1.03 -0.77
N VAL A 113 -9.72 0.05 -0.01
CA VAL A 113 -10.99 0.18 0.72
C VAL A 113 -10.89 1.27 1.78
N SER A 114 -9.79 1.34 2.54
CA SER A 114 -9.55 2.40 3.52
C SER A 114 -9.58 3.80 2.88
N ALA A 115 -8.89 3.97 1.75
CA ALA A 115 -8.83 5.23 1.04
C ALA A 115 -10.21 5.63 0.48
N LEU A 116 -10.98 4.68 -0.06
CA LEU A 116 -12.34 4.92 -0.53
C LEU A 116 -13.28 5.35 0.61
N VAL A 117 -13.26 4.65 1.74
CA VAL A 117 -14.07 5.02 2.91
C VAL A 117 -13.72 6.43 3.38
N THR A 118 -12.43 6.74 3.49
CA THR A 118 -11.94 8.07 3.90
C THR A 118 -12.36 9.16 2.92
N TRP A 119 -12.25 8.88 1.61
CA TRP A 119 -12.68 9.79 0.55
C TRP A 119 -14.19 10.03 0.57
N SER A 120 -14.99 8.99 0.81
CA SER A 120 -16.46 9.09 0.93
C SER A 120 -16.88 9.93 2.13
N ILE A 121 -16.27 9.74 3.30
CA ILE A 121 -16.54 10.57 4.50
C ILE A 121 -16.27 12.04 4.18
N ALA A 122 -15.12 12.33 3.59
CA ALA A 122 -14.73 13.69 3.26
C ALA A 122 -15.57 14.31 2.13
N SER A 123 -16.26 13.49 1.32
CA SER A 123 -17.04 13.93 0.14
C SER A 123 -18.51 14.22 0.43
N GLY A 124 -19.02 13.85 1.61
CA GLY A 124 -20.41 14.12 1.99
C GLY A 124 -20.74 15.62 1.99
N SER A 125 -21.84 15.98 1.30
CA SER A 125 -22.41 17.33 1.31
C SER A 125 -23.31 17.57 2.53
N ASP A 126 -23.92 16.49 3.05
CA ASP A 126 -24.86 16.56 4.17
C ASP A 126 -24.19 16.16 5.49
N PRO A 127 -24.55 16.80 6.61
CA PRO A 127 -24.07 16.41 7.93
C PRO A 127 -24.53 14.99 8.25
N VAL A 128 -23.59 14.04 8.19
CA VAL A 128 -23.79 12.67 8.67
C VAL A 128 -23.71 12.69 10.20
N ASP A 129 -24.53 11.86 10.85
CA ASP A 129 -24.48 11.65 12.31
C ASP A 129 -23.03 11.39 12.78
N PRO A 130 -22.50 12.17 13.76
CA PRO A 130 -21.15 12.00 14.28
C PRO A 130 -20.78 10.57 14.64
N GLY A 131 -21.74 9.77 15.15
CA GLY A 131 -21.53 8.35 15.45
C GLY A 131 -21.11 7.53 14.23
N THR A 132 -21.76 7.76 13.10
CA THR A 132 -21.48 7.06 11.83
C THR A 132 -20.14 7.50 11.25
N THR A 133 -19.84 8.80 11.26
CA THR A 133 -18.54 9.33 10.81
C THR A 133 -17.38 8.74 11.61
N ALA A 134 -17.53 8.65 12.93
CA ALA A 134 -16.52 8.06 13.79
C ALA A 134 -16.38 6.54 13.60
N ALA A 135 -17.48 5.81 13.36
CA ALA A 135 -17.43 4.39 13.06
C ALA A 135 -16.71 4.11 11.73
N LEU A 136 -17.04 4.87 10.67
CA LEU A 136 -16.37 4.76 9.37
C LEU A 136 -14.90 5.18 9.43
N GLY A 137 -14.57 6.23 10.20
CA GLY A 137 -13.19 6.65 10.44
C GLY A 137 -12.36 5.57 11.14
N ARG A 138 -12.93 4.89 12.14
CA ARG A 138 -12.27 3.76 12.82
C ARG A 138 -12.12 2.53 11.92
N LEU A 139 -13.13 2.25 11.09
CA LEU A 139 -13.05 1.21 10.08
C LEU A 139 -11.91 1.49 9.09
N ALA A 140 -11.83 2.71 8.57
CA ALA A 140 -10.75 3.14 7.69
C ALA A 140 -9.39 3.00 8.39
N PHE A 141 -9.27 3.47 9.64
CA PHE A 141 -8.04 3.30 10.43
C PHE A 141 -7.66 1.81 10.62
N GLY A 142 -8.62 0.93 10.91
CA GLY A 142 -8.37 -0.49 11.05
C GLY A 142 -7.89 -1.15 9.75
N LEU A 143 -8.49 -0.77 8.62
CA LEU A 143 -8.15 -1.30 7.29
C LEU A 143 -6.79 -0.78 6.80
N GLY A 144 -6.60 0.55 6.81
CA GLY A 144 -5.39 1.21 6.29
C GLY A 144 -4.21 1.26 7.25
N GLY A 145 -4.45 1.10 8.55
CA GLY A 145 -3.42 0.98 9.57
C GLY A 145 -3.04 -0.48 9.81
N VAL A 146 -3.86 -1.18 10.60
CA VAL A 146 -3.55 -2.53 11.08
C VAL A 146 -3.60 -3.56 9.94
N GLY A 147 -4.69 -3.58 9.17
CA GLY A 147 -4.88 -4.54 8.09
C GLY A 147 -3.81 -4.42 7.01
N TYR A 148 -3.56 -3.19 6.55
CA TYR A 148 -2.49 -2.87 5.61
C TYR A 148 -1.11 -3.28 6.15
N ALA A 149 -0.79 -2.95 7.40
CA ALA A 149 0.50 -3.29 8.01
C ALA A 149 0.73 -4.81 8.08
N VAL A 150 -0.32 -5.58 8.41
CA VAL A 150 -0.26 -7.05 8.42
C VAL A 150 0.01 -7.59 7.01
N GLY A 151 -0.71 -7.10 6.00
CA GLY A 151 -0.49 -7.50 4.61
C GLY A 151 0.92 -7.15 4.11
N MET A 152 1.40 -5.94 4.42
CA MET A 152 2.75 -5.49 4.10
C MET A 152 3.83 -6.32 4.81
N GLY A 153 3.63 -6.64 6.08
CA GLY A 153 4.53 -7.51 6.83
C GLY A 153 4.63 -8.90 6.19
N LEU A 154 3.49 -9.44 5.73
CA LEU A 154 3.44 -10.72 5.04
C LEU A 154 4.13 -10.67 3.66
N LEU A 155 3.96 -9.58 2.91
CA LEU A 155 4.68 -9.32 1.66
C LEU A 155 6.20 -9.30 1.90
N ILE A 156 6.65 -8.50 2.87
CA ILE A 156 8.07 -8.36 3.21
C ILE A 156 8.65 -9.71 3.67
N ALA A 157 7.95 -10.44 4.53
CA ALA A 157 8.35 -11.77 4.99
C ALA A 157 8.46 -12.77 3.82
N GLY A 158 7.50 -12.78 2.91
CA GLY A 158 7.51 -13.63 1.72
C GLY A 158 8.65 -13.30 0.74
N ILE A 159 9.22 -12.11 0.81
CA ILE A 159 10.40 -11.69 0.04
C ILE A 159 11.69 -12.06 0.77
N ALA A 160 11.77 -11.70 2.06
CA ALA A 160 12.97 -11.83 2.88
C ALA A 160 13.33 -13.30 3.14
N VAL A 161 12.34 -14.14 3.49
CA VAL A 161 12.58 -15.55 3.86
C VAL A 161 13.22 -16.33 2.70
N PRO A 162 12.68 -16.31 1.46
CA PRO A 162 13.33 -17.00 0.35
C PRO A 162 14.67 -16.39 -0.07
N ALA A 163 14.82 -15.06 0.04
CA ALA A 163 16.08 -14.39 -0.28
C ALA A 163 17.19 -14.79 0.69
N TYR A 164 16.86 -14.97 1.98
CA TYR A 164 17.76 -15.45 3.01
C TYR A 164 18.13 -16.92 2.80
N ILE A 165 17.14 -17.80 2.61
CA ILE A 165 17.36 -19.25 2.44
C ILE A 165 18.22 -19.54 1.21
N LEU A 166 17.99 -18.83 0.10
CA LEU A 166 18.72 -19.02 -1.15
C LEU A 166 20.01 -18.18 -1.24
N ARG A 167 20.38 -17.45 -0.18
CA ARG A 167 21.57 -16.56 -0.11
C ARG A 167 21.68 -15.60 -1.29
N LEU A 168 20.55 -15.13 -1.81
CA LEU A 168 20.49 -14.22 -2.96
C LEU A 168 20.89 -12.78 -2.57
N ILE A 169 20.96 -12.49 -1.27
CA ILE A 169 21.35 -11.20 -0.71
C ILE A 169 22.41 -11.41 0.40
N PRO A 170 23.36 -10.47 0.57
CA PRO A 170 24.29 -10.50 1.69
C PRO A 170 23.51 -10.40 3.01
N ARG A 171 23.97 -11.14 4.04
CA ARG A 171 23.26 -11.31 5.33
C ARG A 171 22.87 -10.00 6.03
N TRP A 172 23.61 -8.93 5.76
CA TRP A 172 23.34 -7.58 6.28
C TRP A 172 22.04 -6.95 5.76
N LEU A 173 21.56 -7.36 4.59
CA LEU A 173 20.30 -6.85 4.01
C LEU A 173 19.07 -7.70 4.38
N ALA A 174 19.30 -8.83 5.07
CA ALA A 174 18.27 -9.80 5.45
C ALA A 174 17.86 -9.73 6.92
N LEU A 175 18.53 -8.87 7.70
CA LEU A 175 18.26 -8.51 9.09
C LEU A 175 17.64 -7.11 9.13
#